data_AF-A0AAN0LYV3-F1
#
_entry.id   AF-A0AAN0LYV3-F1
#
_cell.length_a   1.000
_cell.length_b   1.000
_cell.length_c   1.000
_cell.angle_alpha   90.00
_cell.angle_beta   90.00
_cell.angle_gamma   90.00
#
_symmetry.space_group_name_H-M   'P 1'
#
loop_
_entity.id
_entity.type
_entity.pdbx_description
1 polymer ?
#
loop_
_entity_poly.entity_id
_entity_poly.type
_entity_poly.pdbx_seq_one_letter_code
_entity_poly.pdbx_strand_id
1 'polypeptide(L)'
;MILQLKSGQAIKLEWNYLVLEYLEEREGSMELLQEKVNQTNDLEKVRLSNSFIYAVIQANVDDVMTYKQAIRSVKPEDYPRVFAFIQKQLELQNSYKKKRNIKEEWKPQKERSEKIDWASLKFTKNSNRRKRV
;
A
#
# COMPACT_ATOMS: atom_id res chain seq x y z
N MET A 1 3.53 -4.74 -16.47
CA MET A 1 4.76 -5.19 -17.17
C MET A 1 4.46 -6.53 -17.81
N ILE A 2 4.98 -6.82 -19.01
CA ILE A 2 4.78 -8.11 -19.68
C ILE A 2 6.14 -8.81 -19.76
N LEU A 3 6.19 -10.07 -19.32
CA LEU A 3 7.31 -10.97 -19.48
C LEU A 3 7.07 -11.90 -20.67
N GLN A 4 8.12 -12.18 -21.43
CA GLN A 4 8.10 -13.16 -22.51
C GLN A 4 8.81 -14.42 -22.02
N LEU A 5 8.04 -15.49 -21.82
CA LEU A 5 8.60 -16.78 -21.45
C LEU A 5 9.40 -17.38 -22.60
N LYS A 6 10.30 -18.32 -22.28
CA LYS A 6 11.07 -19.08 -23.28
C LYS A 6 10.20 -19.89 -24.23
N SER A 7 8.98 -20.25 -23.83
CA SER A 7 7.98 -20.89 -24.68
C SER A 7 7.38 -19.94 -25.74
N GLY A 8 7.64 -18.63 -25.65
CA GLY A 8 7.00 -17.60 -26.47
C GLY A 8 5.68 -17.08 -25.90
N GLN A 9 5.21 -17.62 -24.78
CA GLN A 9 4.02 -17.12 -24.09
C GLN A 9 4.32 -15.80 -23.38
N ALA A 10 3.41 -14.83 -23.53
CA ALA A 10 3.45 -13.56 -22.82
C ALA A 10 2.67 -13.66 -21.50
N ILE A 11 3.31 -13.28 -20.39
CA ILE A 11 2.68 -13.21 -19.08
C ILE A 11 2.69 -11.78 -18.58
N LYS A 12 1.52 -11.29 -18.20
CA LYS A 12 1.40 -9.98 -17.56
C LYS A 12 1.69 -10.13 -16.07
N LEU A 13 2.67 -9.39 -15.58
CA LEU A 13 2.90 -9.27 -14.14
C LEU A 13 1.77 -8.46 -13.53
N GLU A 14 1.03 -9.09 -12.63
CA GLU A 14 -0.08 -8.50 -11.90
C GLU A 14 0.16 -8.52 -10.40
N TRP A 15 -0.35 -7.50 -9.71
CA TRP A 15 -0.31 -7.39 -8.25
C TRP A 15 -1.75 -7.38 -7.75
N ASN A 16 -2.38 -8.55 -7.83
CA ASN A 16 -3.79 -8.76 -7.49
C ASN A 16 -3.92 -9.70 -6.28
N TYR A 17 -5.13 -9.81 -5.73
CA TYR A 17 -5.39 -10.59 -4.51
C TYR A 17 -4.91 -12.05 -4.61
N LEU A 18 -5.20 -12.75 -5.71
CA LEU A 18 -4.81 -14.15 -5.90
C LEU A 18 -3.29 -14.32 -5.98
N VAL A 19 -2.59 -13.39 -6.65
CA VAL A 19 -1.12 -13.41 -6.70
C VAL A 19 -0.54 -13.24 -5.29
N LEU A 20 -1.12 -12.35 -4.47
CA LEU A 20 -0.66 -12.12 -3.11
C LEU A 20 -0.90 -13.34 -2.23
N GLU A 21 -2.05 -13.99 -2.33
CA GLU A 21 -2.37 -15.22 -1.60
C GLU A 21 -1.33 -16.31 -1.88
N TYR A 22 -1.04 -16.61 -3.16
CA TYR A 22 0.00 -17.57 -3.52
C TYR A 22 1.41 -17.16 -3.10
N LEU A 23 1.70 -15.86 -3.09
CA LEU A 23 3.00 -15.35 -2.67
C LEU A 23 3.17 -15.49 -1.15
N GLU A 24 2.12 -15.21 -0.38
CA GLU A 24 2.12 -15.33 1.08
C GLU A 24 2.28 -16.78 1.53
N GLU A 25 1.63 -17.72 0.86
CA GLU A 25 1.82 -19.17 1.10
C GLU A 25 3.29 -19.61 0.97
N ARG A 26 4.07 -18.92 0.13
CA ARG A 26 5.49 -19.26 -0.11
C ARG A 26 6.48 -18.48 0.71
N GLU A 27 6.30 -17.17 0.80
CA GLU A 27 7.28 -16.26 1.37
C GLU A 27 6.91 -15.77 2.77
N GLY A 28 5.67 -16.04 3.22
CA GLY A 28 5.12 -15.55 4.47
C GLY A 28 4.37 -14.22 4.29
N SER A 29 4.02 -13.59 5.41
CA SER A 29 3.20 -12.38 5.41
C SER A 29 3.82 -11.23 4.61
N MET A 30 2.97 -10.26 4.22
CA MET A 30 3.40 -9.05 3.54
C MET A 30 4.43 -8.24 4.33
N GLU A 31 4.37 -8.25 5.66
CA GLU A 31 5.39 -7.61 6.51
C GLU A 31 6.76 -8.26 6.32
N LEU A 32 6.82 -9.60 6.31
CA LEU A 32 8.07 -10.33 6.08
C LEU A 32 8.60 -10.12 4.67
N LEU A 33 7.72 -10.05 3.66
CA LEU A 33 8.09 -9.70 2.30
C LEU A 33 8.72 -8.31 2.20
N GLN A 34 8.17 -7.34 2.93
CA GLN A 34 8.69 -5.97 3.00
C GLN A 34 10.11 -5.93 3.58
N GLU A 35 10.33 -6.63 4.69
CA GLU A 35 11.64 -6.73 5.33
C GLU A 35 12.65 -7.42 4.42
N LYS A 36 12.25 -8.54 3.80
CA LYS A 36 13.07 -9.29 2.85
C LYS A 36 13.55 -8.40 1.71
N VAL A 37 12.67 -7.63 1.08
CA VAL A 37 13.01 -6.72 -0.04
C VAL A 37 14.04 -5.66 0.35
N ASN A 38 14.03 -5.20 1.60
CA ASN A 38 14.97 -4.18 2.08
C ASN A 38 16.34 -4.75 2.44
N GLN A 39 16.42 -6.04 2.78
CA GLN A 39 17.64 -6.69 3.26
C GLN A 39 18.28 -7.63 2.22
N THR A 40 17.76 -7.63 0.99
CA THR A 40 18.02 -8.68 0.01
C THR A 40 19.41 -8.61 -0.63
N ASN A 41 20.17 -9.71 -0.56
CA ASN A 41 21.33 -9.92 -1.44
C ASN A 41 20.89 -10.41 -2.85
N ASP A 42 21.79 -10.46 -3.83
CA ASP A 42 21.40 -10.80 -5.22
C ASP A 42 20.78 -12.20 -5.37
N LEU A 43 21.20 -13.17 -4.56
CA LEU A 43 20.61 -14.51 -4.57
C LEU A 43 19.16 -14.50 -4.07
N GLU A 44 18.90 -13.77 -2.99
CA GLU A 44 17.57 -13.63 -2.43
C GLU A 44 16.64 -12.83 -3.37
N LYS A 45 17.16 -11.87 -4.15
CA LYS A 45 16.37 -11.13 -5.16
C LYS A 45 15.85 -12.08 -6.23
N VAL A 46 16.70 -13.00 -6.68
CA VAL A 46 16.32 -14.04 -7.63
C VAL A 46 15.30 -14.99 -7.01
N ARG A 47 15.51 -15.43 -5.76
CA ARG A 47 14.56 -16.30 -5.06
C ARG A 47 13.18 -15.66 -4.91
N LEU A 48 13.11 -14.40 -4.49
CA LEU A 48 11.85 -13.69 -4.34
C LEU A 48 11.16 -13.52 -5.70
N SER A 49 11.93 -13.19 -6.73
CA SER A 49 11.42 -13.08 -8.09
C SER A 49 10.88 -14.42 -8.60
N ASN A 50 11.52 -15.54 -8.27
CA ASN A 50 11.04 -16.88 -8.59
C ASN A 50 9.68 -17.17 -7.93
N SER A 51 9.56 -16.91 -6.63
CA SER A 51 8.30 -17.09 -5.89
C SER A 51 7.19 -16.21 -6.47
N PHE A 52 7.50 -14.96 -6.80
CA PHE A 52 6.55 -14.04 -7.42
C PHE A 52 6.09 -14.49 -8.81
N ILE A 53 7.01 -14.88 -9.68
CA ILE A 53 6.65 -15.35 -11.03
C ILE A 53 5.79 -16.61 -10.95
N TYR A 54 6.12 -17.51 -10.04
CA TYR A 54 5.29 -18.69 -9.80
C TYR A 54 3.88 -18.30 -9.37
N ALA A 55 3.73 -17.38 -8.41
CA ALA A 55 2.44 -16.89 -7.97
C ALA A 55 1.64 -16.24 -9.12
N VAL A 56 2.29 -15.44 -9.97
CA VAL A 56 1.66 -14.83 -11.15
C VAL A 56 1.20 -15.89 -12.14
N ILE A 57 2.03 -16.89 -12.45
CA ILE A 57 1.63 -17.99 -13.34
C ILE A 57 0.43 -18.73 -12.76
N GLN A 58 0.51 -19.12 -11.49
CA GLN A 58 -0.54 -19.89 -10.83
C GLN A 58 -1.87 -19.14 -10.74
N ALA A 59 -1.83 -17.81 -10.59
CA ALA A 59 -3.04 -16.98 -10.54
C ALA A 59 -3.67 -16.69 -11.91
N ASN A 60 -2.96 -16.89 -13.02
CA ASN A 60 -3.39 -16.45 -14.35
C ASN A 60 -3.45 -17.55 -15.42
N VAL A 61 -2.90 -18.74 -15.14
CA VAL A 61 -2.84 -19.84 -16.10
C VAL A 61 -3.63 -21.02 -15.55
N ASP A 62 -4.63 -21.47 -16.30
CA ASP A 62 -5.47 -22.62 -15.93
C ASP A 62 -4.66 -23.93 -15.84
N ASP A 63 -3.61 -24.03 -16.65
CA ASP A 63 -2.66 -25.14 -16.60
C ASP A 63 -1.77 -25.05 -15.35
N VAL A 64 -1.87 -26.08 -14.52
CA VAL A 64 -1.07 -26.21 -13.29
C VAL A 64 0.40 -26.41 -13.67
N MET A 65 1.19 -25.35 -13.51
CA MET A 65 2.63 -25.40 -13.73
C MET A 65 3.35 -25.66 -12.41
N THR A 66 4.35 -26.54 -12.41
CA THR A 66 5.21 -26.71 -11.22
C THR A 66 6.15 -25.53 -11.05
N TYR A 67 6.61 -25.29 -9.82
CA TYR A 67 7.60 -24.25 -9.51
C TYR A 67 8.86 -24.33 -10.38
N LYS A 68 9.38 -25.54 -10.59
CA LYS A 68 10.58 -25.75 -11.42
C LYS A 68 10.33 -25.38 -12.88
N GLN A 69 9.14 -25.67 -13.41
CA GLN A 69 8.77 -25.32 -14.78
C GLN A 69 8.62 -23.80 -14.91
N ALA A 70 7.93 -23.16 -13.96
CA ALA A 70 7.76 -21.70 -13.91
C ALA A 70 9.11 -20.98 -13.96
N ILE A 71 10.04 -21.32 -13.06
CA ILE A 71 11.38 -20.69 -13.04
C ILE A 71 12.13 -20.92 -14.35
N ARG A 72 12.14 -22.15 -14.85
CA ARG A 72 12.88 -22.50 -16.07
C ARG A 72 12.35 -21.79 -17.30
N SER A 73 11.07 -21.42 -17.30
CA SER A 73 10.42 -20.70 -18.38
C SER A 73 10.87 -19.24 -18.48
N VAL A 74 11.48 -18.67 -17.43
CA VAL A 74 11.91 -17.27 -17.38
C VAL A 74 13.35 -17.12 -17.84
N LYS A 75 13.65 -16.01 -18.52
CA LYS A 75 15.01 -15.65 -18.91
C LYS A 75 15.76 -14.98 -17.75
N PRO A 76 17.04 -15.32 -17.51
CA PRO A 76 17.81 -14.73 -16.42
C PRO A 76 17.83 -13.19 -16.43
N GLU A 77 17.82 -12.59 -17.62
CA GLU A 77 17.85 -11.13 -17.80
C GLU A 77 16.60 -10.40 -17.27
N ASP A 78 15.49 -11.12 -17.07
CA ASP A 78 14.23 -10.54 -16.60
C ASP A 78 14.13 -10.46 -15.08
N TYR A 79 14.93 -11.22 -14.32
CA TYR A 79 14.85 -11.23 -12.85
C TYR A 79 15.04 -9.85 -12.21
N PRO A 80 16.02 -9.01 -12.63
CA PRO A 80 16.16 -7.66 -12.07
C PRO A 80 14.91 -6.80 -12.29
N ARG A 81 14.23 -6.96 -13.43
CA ARG A 81 13.02 -6.20 -13.77
C ARG A 81 11.83 -6.68 -12.95
N VAL A 82 11.72 -7.99 -12.71
CA VAL A 82 10.69 -8.57 -11.83
C VAL A 82 10.88 -8.07 -10.40
N PHE A 83 12.10 -8.12 -9.88
CA PHE A 83 12.38 -7.62 -8.53
C PHE A 83 12.02 -6.14 -8.39
N ALA A 84 12.42 -5.30 -9.36
CA ALA A 84 12.07 -3.89 -9.37
C ALA A 84 10.54 -3.65 -9.42
N PHE A 85 9.79 -4.52 -10.10
CA PHE A 85 8.33 -4.48 -10.08
C PHE A 85 7.78 -4.74 -8.67
N ILE A 86 8.25 -5.79 -8.00
CA ILE A 86 7.82 -6.15 -6.63
C ILE A 86 8.10 -4.98 -5.68
N GLN A 87 9.31 -4.44 -5.71
CA GLN A 87 9.71 -3.31 -4.85
C GLN A 87 8.79 -2.11 -5.06
N LYS A 88 8.52 -1.73 -6.31
CA LYS A 88 7.63 -0.62 -6.64
C LYS A 88 6.21 -0.84 -6.12
N GLN A 89 5.68 -2.06 -6.19
CA GLN A 89 4.33 -2.35 -5.70
C GLN A 89 4.24 -2.25 -4.17
N LEU A 90 5.25 -2.76 -3.46
CA LEU A 90 5.32 -2.64 -2.00
C LEU A 90 5.45 -1.17 -1.55
N GLU A 91 6.26 -0.37 -2.24
CA GLU A 91 6.36 1.07 -2.00
C GLU A 91 5.02 1.78 -2.20
N LEU A 92 4.31 1.45 -3.29
CA LEU A 92 2.96 1.99 -3.56
C LEU A 92 1.99 1.60 -2.45
N GLN A 93 1.96 0.33 -2.05
CA GLN A 93 1.08 -0.17 -0.98
C GLN A 93 1.31 0.59 0.34
N ASN A 94 2.57 0.83 0.70
CA ASN A 94 2.90 1.61 1.89
C ASN A 94 2.50 3.08 1.78
N SER A 95 2.64 3.67 0.59
CA SER A 95 2.19 5.05 0.35
C SER A 95 0.68 5.21 0.55
N TYR A 96 -0.12 4.20 0.17
CA TYR A 96 -1.56 4.19 0.39
C TYR A 96 -1.91 4.02 1.87
N LYS A 97 -1.23 3.13 2.60
CA LYS A 97 -1.41 2.97 4.06
C LYS A 97 -1.13 4.29 4.80
N LYS A 98 -0.03 4.99 4.46
CA LYS A 98 0.31 6.29 5.06
C LYS A 98 -0.76 7.37 4.80
N LYS A 99 -1.25 7.47 3.55
CA LYS A 99 -2.31 8.44 3.20
C LYS A 99 -3.63 8.17 3.92
N ARG A 100 -3.95 6.90 4.22
CA ARG A 100 -5.15 6.52 4.96
C ARG A 100 -5.07 6.98 6.42
N ASN A 101 -3.92 6.77 7.08
CA ASN A 101 -3.71 7.20 8.46
C ASN A 101 -3.82 8.73 8.61
N ILE A 102 -3.29 9.51 7.66
CA ILE A 102 -3.39 10.99 7.68
C ILE A 102 -4.85 11.46 7.60
N LYS A 103 -5.69 10.77 6.82
CA LYS A 103 -7.13 11.11 6.70
C LYS A 103 -7.92 10.73 7.95
N GLU A 104 -7.53 9.67 8.66
CA GLU A 104 -8.19 9.25 9.90
C GLU A 104 -7.82 10.14 11.09
N GLU A 105 -6.62 10.71 11.12
CA GLU A 105 -6.19 11.72 12.10
C GLU A 105 -6.85 13.09 11.88
N TRP A 106 -7.15 13.46 10.62
CA TRP A 106 -7.93 14.66 10.29
C TRP A 106 -9.43 14.46 10.48
N LYS A 107 -9.87 14.21 11.72
CA LYS A 107 -11.23 14.58 12.13
C LYS A 107 -11.15 16.01 12.69
N PRO A 108 -11.69 17.03 12.00
CA PRO A 108 -11.74 18.36 12.59
C PRO A 108 -12.51 18.24 13.91
N GLN A 109 -11.85 18.55 15.03
CA GLN A 109 -12.54 18.74 16.30
C GLN A 109 -13.63 19.75 16.01
N LYS A 110 -14.88 19.31 16.15
CA LYS A 110 -16.04 20.16 16.08
C LYS A 110 -15.84 21.18 17.20
N GLU A 111 -15.32 22.37 16.88
CA GLU A 111 -15.30 23.50 17.80
C GLU A 111 -16.72 23.63 18.31
N ARG A 112 -16.90 23.36 19.60
CA ARG A 112 -18.09 23.79 20.33
C ARG A 112 -18.11 25.30 20.16
N SER A 113 -18.89 25.78 19.19
CA SER A 113 -19.36 27.15 19.20
C SER A 113 -20.16 27.29 20.50
N GLU A 114 -19.52 27.90 21.49
CA GLU A 114 -20.21 28.42 22.66
C GLU A 114 -21.37 29.27 22.14
N LYS A 115 -22.59 28.83 22.43
CA LYS A 115 -23.76 29.69 22.30
C LYS A 115 -23.50 30.88 23.20
N ILE A 116 -23.11 32.01 22.60
CA ILE A 116 -23.15 33.30 23.28
C ILE A 116 -24.60 33.51 23.66
N ASP A 117 -24.90 33.41 24.95
CA ASP A 117 -26.21 33.69 25.49
C ASP A 117 -26.38 35.22 25.52
N TRP A 118 -27.00 35.78 24.48
CA TRP A 118 -27.25 37.20 24.32
C TRP A 118 -28.16 37.80 25.43
N ALA A 119 -28.71 36.97 26.32
CA ALA A 119 -29.51 37.40 27.46
C ALA A 119 -28.69 38.09 28.57
N SER A 120 -27.38 37.85 28.65
CA SER A 120 -26.54 38.35 29.76
C SER A 120 -25.98 39.76 29.55
N LEU A 121 -26.22 40.40 28.40
CA LEU A 121 -25.61 41.68 28.02
C LEU A 121 -26.54 42.92 28.13
N LYS A 122 -27.66 42.82 28.87
CA LYS A 122 -28.65 43.92 28.99
C LYS A 122 -28.78 44.61 30.35
N PHE A 123 -27.79 44.52 31.24
CA PHE A 123 -27.82 45.29 32.50
C PHE A 123 -26.45 45.86 32.86
N THR A 124 -26.06 46.99 32.25
CA THR A 124 -25.09 47.96 32.84
C THR A 124 -25.08 49.28 32.06
N LYS A 125 -26.22 49.96 31.89
CA LYS A 125 -26.22 51.39 31.53
C LYS A 125 -27.45 52.11 32.10
N ASN A 126 -27.45 52.46 33.38
CA ASN A 126 -28.12 53.67 33.83
C ASN A 126 -27.78 54.06 35.29
N SER A 127 -26.70 54.82 35.51
CA SER A 127 -26.59 55.69 36.69
C SER A 127 -25.42 56.67 36.53
N ASN A 128 -25.60 57.72 35.72
CA ASN A 128 -24.98 59.02 36.02
C ASN A 128 -25.64 60.12 35.20
N ARG A 129 -26.76 60.62 35.73
CA ARG A 129 -27.35 61.89 35.34
C ARG A 129 -27.75 62.64 36.61
N ARG A 130 -27.32 63.90 36.68
CA ARG A 130 -27.58 64.94 37.71
C ARG A 130 -26.64 64.80 38.91
N LYS A 131 -25.82 65.81 39.25
CA LYS A 131 -26.22 67.20 39.53
C LYS A 131 -25.15 68.22 39.12
N ARG A 132 -25.56 69.26 38.39
CA ARG A 132 -25.03 70.63 38.48
C ARG A 132 -26.20 71.50 38.90
N VAL A 133 -26.13 72.09 40.08
CA VAL A 133 -26.60 73.45 40.44
C VAL A 133 -25.67 73.91 41.54
#